data_AF-A0A9W6ZFZ6-F1
#
_entry.id   AF-A0A9W6ZFZ6-F1
#
_cell.length_a   1.000
_cell.length_b   1.000
_cell.length_c   1.000
_cell.angle_alpha   90.00
_cell.angle_beta   90.00
_cell.angle_gamma   90.00
#
_symmetry.space_group_name_H-M   'P 1'
#
loop_
_entity.id
_entity.type
_entity.pdbx_description
1 polymer ?
#
loop_
_entity_poly.entity_id
_entity_poly.type
_entity_poly.pdbx_seq_one_letter_code
_entity_poly.pdbx_strand_id
1 'polypeptide(L)'
;MNFGSSMFKGKMKEMKSKFMDKEMYMYLVDEFTNEPVYDDSELYPKVIETKSDLVDQHMPMMRVGLQAMAVMNGAAGLASCFCPGVPSRLVPKGLMEKATKFEAIARKDEEMEKKDEVVAKKDREILEKEAQIANLLDQLGLASKGNSKGNKKKPRAISRVAPEPPGDVQKLRTEMEEVRRESEELRRKLRAADSRALATSMSNLSSSPMASGSFSGSFSQEERGLLAATAVFKKGELLKKSKYRGKWQLRSITLTSDGKFSWIGGGSRHSGHVYLTVNSLASIEEPKGELWPFTLITEERKMLYASKTMEERDEWCEAITKFCSS
;
A
#
# COMPACT_ATOMS: atom_id res chain seq x y z
N MET A 1 7.03 -7.63 5.89
CA MET A 1 6.00 -7.68 6.94
C MET A 1 4.66 -7.32 6.31
N ASN A 2 3.62 -8.15 6.47
CA ASN A 2 2.29 -8.02 5.85
C ASN A 2 1.21 -7.89 6.94
N PHE A 3 1.36 -6.93 7.87
CA PHE A 3 0.48 -6.89 9.06
C PHE A 3 -0.75 -5.98 8.97
N GLY A 4 -0.95 -5.24 7.87
CA GLY A 4 -2.19 -4.47 7.62
C GLY A 4 -3.19 -5.12 6.65
N SER A 5 -2.84 -6.18 5.91
CA SER A 5 -3.67 -6.61 4.76
C SER A 5 -4.92 -7.41 5.14
N SER A 6 -4.89 -8.16 6.25
CA SER A 6 -5.94 -9.12 6.60
C SER A 6 -7.23 -8.45 7.09
N MET A 7 -7.11 -7.54 8.07
CA MET A 7 -8.26 -6.85 8.66
C MET A 7 -8.95 -5.91 7.66
N PHE A 8 -8.16 -5.29 6.78
CA PHE A 8 -8.65 -4.39 5.74
C PHE A 8 -9.34 -5.14 4.59
N LYS A 9 -8.88 -6.34 4.21
CA LYS A 9 -9.58 -7.19 3.24
C LYS A 9 -10.98 -7.57 3.73
N GLY A 10 -11.13 -7.88 5.02
CA GLY A 10 -12.42 -8.15 5.64
C GLY A 10 -13.38 -6.97 5.56
N LYS A 11 -12.94 -5.79 6.03
CA LYS A 11 -13.73 -4.54 5.99
C LYS A 11 -14.05 -4.08 4.56
N MET A 12 -13.14 -4.29 3.61
CA MET A 12 -13.35 -3.94 2.20
C MET A 12 -14.37 -4.87 1.54
N LYS A 13 -14.37 -6.17 1.87
CA LYS A 13 -15.38 -7.12 1.42
C LYS A 13 -16.77 -6.77 1.97
N GLU A 14 -16.83 -6.36 3.23
CA GLU A 14 -18.08 -5.94 3.88
C GLU A 14 -18.63 -4.61 3.33
N MET A 15 -17.78 -3.60 3.11
CA MET A 15 -18.17 -2.35 2.46
C MET A 15 -18.60 -2.56 1.00
N LYS A 16 -17.90 -3.42 0.25
CA LYS A 16 -18.30 -3.82 -1.10
C LYS A 16 -19.72 -4.39 -1.08
N SER A 17 -20.01 -5.31 -0.16
CA SER A 17 -21.37 -5.88 -0.03
C SER A 17 -22.44 -4.90 0.45
N LYS A 18 -22.08 -3.89 1.26
CA LYS A 18 -23.07 -2.96 1.86
C LYS A 18 -23.40 -1.74 1.00
N PHE A 19 -22.44 -1.26 0.21
CA PHE A 19 -22.55 -0.01 -0.54
C PHE A 19 -22.37 -0.17 -2.04
N MET A 20 -21.54 -1.14 -2.48
CA MET A 20 -21.27 -1.29 -3.90
C MET A 20 -22.32 -2.17 -4.59
N ASP A 21 -22.98 -3.07 -3.86
CA ASP A 21 -24.00 -3.95 -4.46
C ASP A 21 -25.44 -3.40 -4.33
N LYS A 22 -25.58 -2.14 -3.94
CA LYS A 22 -26.86 -1.42 -3.89
C LYS A 22 -26.90 -0.42 -5.03
N GLU A 23 -28.03 -0.35 -5.73
CA GLU A 23 -28.29 0.67 -6.74
C GLU A 23 -28.24 2.06 -6.07
N MET A 24 -27.38 2.93 -6.60
CA MET A 24 -27.31 4.33 -6.19
C MET A 24 -28.09 5.15 -7.20
N TYR A 25 -28.84 6.13 -6.71
CA TYR A 25 -29.70 6.98 -7.53
C TYR A 25 -29.21 8.43 -7.42
N MET A 26 -29.10 9.12 -8.55
CA MET A 26 -28.86 10.56 -8.63
C MET A 26 -30.21 11.27 -8.78
N TYR A 27 -30.55 12.08 -7.79
CA TYR A 27 -31.76 12.91 -7.78
C TYR A 27 -31.40 14.35 -8.12
N LEU A 28 -32.26 15.03 -8.87
CA LEU A 28 -32.33 16.48 -8.80
C LEU A 28 -33.15 16.84 -7.56
N VAL A 29 -32.72 17.86 -6.83
CA VAL A 29 -33.44 18.39 -5.68
C VAL A 29 -33.89 19.79 -6.05
N ASP A 30 -35.18 20.07 -5.89
CA ASP A 30 -35.72 21.40 -6.11
C ASP A 30 -35.19 22.35 -5.02
N GLU A 31 -34.58 23.46 -5.44
CA GLU A 31 -33.95 24.45 -4.56
C GLU A 31 -34.94 25.13 -3.60
N PHE A 32 -36.21 25.23 -3.99
CA PHE A 32 -37.22 25.93 -3.19
C PHE A 32 -37.90 25.00 -2.17
N THR A 33 -38.10 23.73 -2.52
CA THR A 33 -38.80 22.76 -1.66
C THR A 33 -37.86 21.82 -0.91
N ASN A 34 -36.61 21.67 -1.37
CA ASN A 34 -35.65 20.64 -0.95
C ASN A 34 -36.16 19.20 -1.13
N GLU A 35 -37.19 19.00 -1.95
CA GLU A 35 -37.72 17.68 -2.26
C GLU A 35 -37.09 17.15 -3.57
N PRO A 36 -36.88 15.83 -3.68
CA PRO A 36 -36.38 15.23 -4.92
C PRO A 36 -37.40 15.42 -6.04
N VAL A 37 -36.93 15.91 -7.19
CA VAL A 37 -37.73 16.05 -8.40
C VAL A 37 -37.90 14.67 -9.03
N TYR A 38 -39.16 14.25 -9.14
CA TYR A 38 -39.58 13.10 -9.93
C TYR A 38 -40.17 13.63 -11.22
N ASP A 39 -39.57 13.26 -12.35
CA ASP A 39 -40.07 13.64 -13.67
C ASP A 39 -40.86 12.46 -14.25
N ASP A 40 -42.06 12.74 -14.74
CA ASP A 40 -42.89 11.77 -15.46
C ASP A 40 -42.21 11.28 -16.75
N SER A 41 -41.18 12.00 -17.21
CA SER A 41 -40.35 11.68 -18.38
C SER A 41 -39.23 10.66 -18.11
N GLU A 42 -39.18 10.05 -16.92
CA GLU A 42 -38.15 9.09 -16.46
C GLU A 42 -36.70 9.63 -16.44
N LEU A 43 -36.52 10.95 -16.60
CA LEU A 43 -35.18 11.54 -16.68
C LEU A 43 -34.44 11.53 -15.33
N TYR A 44 -35.21 11.61 -14.22
CA TYR A 44 -34.74 11.49 -12.84
C TYR A 44 -35.75 10.70 -12.00
N PRO A 45 -35.27 9.85 -11.06
CA PRO A 45 -33.88 9.67 -10.67
C PRO A 45 -33.04 8.81 -11.64
N LYS A 46 -31.77 9.18 -11.85
CA LYS A 46 -30.83 8.41 -12.68
C LYS A 46 -30.11 7.36 -11.85
N VAL A 47 -30.18 6.09 -12.26
CA VAL A 47 -29.42 5.02 -11.63
C VAL A 47 -27.94 5.16 -11.99
N ILE A 48 -27.06 5.13 -10.99
CA ILE A 48 -25.61 5.11 -11.15
C ILE A 48 -25.20 3.64 -11.34
N GLU A 49 -25.26 3.18 -12.60
CA GLU A 49 -25.12 1.75 -12.94
C GLU A 49 -23.67 1.23 -12.88
N THR A 50 -22.67 2.09 -13.13
CA THR A 50 -21.32 1.61 -13.38
C THR A 50 -20.36 1.86 -12.22
N LYS A 51 -19.87 0.78 -11.61
CA LYS A 51 -18.62 0.81 -10.84
C LYS A 51 -17.48 1.00 -11.85
N SER A 52 -16.97 2.20 -11.98
CA SER A 52 -15.76 2.41 -12.79
C SER A 52 -14.59 1.70 -12.11
N ASP A 53 -13.85 0.88 -12.85
CA ASP A 53 -12.59 0.28 -12.39
C ASP A 53 -11.59 1.35 -11.91
N LEU A 54 -11.73 2.58 -12.44
CA LEU A 54 -10.97 3.74 -11.98
C LEU A 54 -11.30 4.08 -10.53
N VAL A 55 -12.55 3.98 -10.09
CA VAL A 55 -12.90 4.23 -8.68
C VAL A 55 -12.19 3.20 -7.82
N ASP A 56 -12.27 1.90 -8.14
CA ASP A 56 -11.57 0.87 -7.38
C ASP A 56 -10.04 1.06 -7.37
N GLN A 57 -9.46 1.54 -8.46
CA GLN A 57 -8.04 1.86 -8.59
C GLN A 57 -7.64 3.09 -7.75
N HIS A 58 -8.48 4.13 -7.69
CA HIS A 58 -8.18 5.41 -7.04
C HIS A 58 -8.71 5.48 -5.60
N MET A 59 -9.58 4.56 -5.19
CA MET A 59 -10.10 4.44 -3.81
C MET A 59 -8.99 4.41 -2.74
N PRO A 60 -7.86 3.69 -2.94
CA PRO A 60 -6.74 3.77 -2.01
C PRO A 60 -6.18 5.20 -1.90
N MET A 61 -5.99 5.89 -3.03
CA MET A 61 -5.46 7.26 -3.06
C MET A 61 -6.43 8.26 -2.43
N MET A 62 -7.72 8.18 -2.77
CA MET A 62 -8.76 9.00 -2.14
C MET A 62 -8.83 8.76 -0.63
N ARG A 63 -8.64 7.53 -0.17
CA ARG A 63 -8.59 7.24 1.27
C ARG A 63 -7.43 7.94 1.94
N VAL A 64 -6.22 7.89 1.35
CA VAL A 64 -5.05 8.59 1.88
C VAL A 64 -5.31 10.09 1.90
N GLY A 65 -5.90 10.64 0.84
CA GLY A 65 -6.30 12.05 0.79
C GLY A 65 -7.30 12.42 1.89
N LEU A 66 -8.34 11.62 2.10
CA LEU A 66 -9.34 11.84 3.15
C LEU A 66 -8.74 11.68 4.56
N GLN A 67 -7.83 10.73 4.78
CA GLN A 67 -7.11 10.58 6.05
C GLN A 67 -6.23 11.81 6.33
N ALA A 68 -5.47 12.26 5.33
CA ALA A 68 -4.65 13.47 5.45
C ALA A 68 -5.51 14.70 5.75
N MET A 69 -6.64 14.86 5.05
CA MET A 69 -7.58 15.95 5.30
C MET A 69 -8.20 15.88 6.70
N ALA A 70 -8.52 14.67 7.18
CA ALA A 70 -9.04 14.48 8.53
C ALA A 70 -7.99 14.87 9.60
N VAL A 71 -6.71 14.53 9.38
CA VAL A 71 -5.62 14.89 10.31
C VAL A 71 -5.33 16.39 10.28
N MET A 72 -5.26 17.00 9.09
CA MET A 72 -4.90 18.41 8.93
C MET A 72 -6.04 19.37 9.29
N ASN A 73 -7.25 19.10 8.80
CA ASN A 73 -8.38 20.02 8.83
C ASN A 73 -9.55 19.55 9.72
N GLY A 74 -9.39 18.39 10.35
CA GLY A 74 -10.39 17.81 11.25
C GLY A 74 -11.69 17.39 10.56
N ALA A 75 -12.70 17.06 11.37
CA ALA A 75 -14.00 16.62 10.90
C ALA A 75 -14.72 17.63 9.99
N ALA A 76 -14.52 18.93 10.23
CA ALA A 76 -15.15 19.98 9.43
C ALA A 76 -14.56 20.05 8.01
N GLY A 77 -13.22 19.96 7.89
CA GLY A 77 -12.56 19.89 6.58
C GLY A 77 -12.83 18.59 5.83
N LEU A 78 -13.04 17.49 6.56
CA LEU A 78 -13.47 16.23 5.95
C LEU A 78 -14.90 16.32 5.42
N ALA A 79 -15.80 16.94 6.17
CA ALA A 79 -17.20 17.10 5.75
C ALA A 79 -17.33 18.03 4.54
N SER A 80 -16.50 19.08 4.43
CA SER A 80 -16.51 19.98 3.29
C SER A 80 -16.06 19.30 1.98
N CYS A 81 -15.29 18.21 2.03
CA CYS A 81 -14.99 17.40 0.84
C CYS A 81 -16.24 16.75 0.21
N PHE A 82 -17.28 16.49 1.02
CA PHE A 82 -18.53 15.89 0.57
C PHE A 82 -19.64 16.91 0.33
N CYS A 83 -19.51 18.11 0.91
CA CYS A 83 -20.45 19.22 0.76
C CYS A 83 -19.71 20.52 0.41
N PRO A 84 -19.12 20.63 -0.80
CA PRO A 84 -18.35 21.81 -1.17
C PRO A 84 -19.24 23.06 -1.21
N GLY A 85 -18.73 24.17 -0.67
CA GLY A 85 -19.46 25.45 -0.64
C GLY A 85 -20.54 25.56 0.45
N VAL A 86 -20.85 24.49 1.18
CA VAL A 86 -21.82 24.51 2.28
C VAL A 86 -21.14 24.96 3.57
N PRO A 87 -21.60 26.05 4.23
CA PRO A 87 -21.10 26.45 5.54
C PRO A 87 -21.20 25.30 6.55
N SER A 88 -20.21 25.14 7.42
CA SER A 88 -20.12 24.03 8.40
C SER A 88 -21.34 23.88 9.31
N ARG A 89 -22.13 24.95 9.50
CA ARG A 89 -23.38 24.96 10.27
C ARG A 89 -24.56 24.29 9.57
N LEU A 90 -24.53 24.23 8.24
CA LEU A 90 -25.57 23.63 7.38
C LEU A 90 -25.22 22.21 6.95
N VAL A 91 -24.03 21.72 7.32
CA VAL A 91 -23.64 20.33 7.10
C VAL A 91 -24.55 19.41 7.93
N PRO A 92 -25.15 18.35 7.35
CA PRO A 92 -26.00 17.43 8.07
C PRO A 92 -25.30 16.84 9.31
N LYS A 93 -25.99 16.87 10.47
CA LYS A 93 -25.43 16.40 11.76
C LYS A 93 -24.93 14.95 11.69
N GLY A 94 -25.67 14.07 10.99
CA GLY A 94 -25.28 12.68 10.79
C GLY A 94 -23.98 12.51 9.97
N LEU A 95 -23.65 13.47 9.09
CA LEU A 95 -22.38 13.48 8.35
C LEU A 95 -21.23 13.96 9.25
N MET A 96 -21.46 15.02 10.03
CA MET A 96 -20.48 15.53 10.99
C MET A 96 -20.10 14.50 12.06
N GLU A 97 -21.07 13.74 12.57
CA GLU A 97 -20.81 12.66 13.53
C GLU A 97 -19.98 11.51 12.92
N LYS A 98 -20.17 11.22 11.64
CA LYS A 98 -19.35 10.22 10.93
C LYS A 98 -17.95 10.76 10.67
N ALA A 99 -17.83 12.04 10.31
CA ALA A 99 -16.56 12.70 10.07
C ALA A 99 -15.69 12.79 11.35
N THR A 100 -16.29 13.10 12.50
CA THR A 100 -15.58 13.12 13.79
C THR A 100 -15.11 11.72 14.22
N LYS A 101 -15.95 10.69 14.02
CA LYS A 101 -15.54 9.29 14.26
C LYS A 101 -14.39 8.89 13.34
N PHE A 102 -14.42 9.31 12.08
CA PHE A 102 -13.35 9.02 11.13
C PHE A 102 -12.04 9.73 11.49
N GLU A 103 -12.09 11.01 11.86
CA GLU A 103 -10.93 11.77 12.35
C GLU A 103 -10.28 11.06 13.55
N ALA A 104 -11.08 10.63 14.52
CA ALA A 104 -10.57 9.93 15.70
C ALA A 104 -9.87 8.61 15.36
N ILE A 105 -10.30 7.92 14.30
CA ILE A 105 -9.64 6.71 13.80
C ILE A 105 -8.34 7.10 13.09
N ALA A 106 -8.38 8.09 12.19
CA ALA A 106 -7.21 8.52 11.42
C ALA A 106 -6.05 8.98 12.31
N ARG A 107 -6.34 9.75 13.38
CA ARG A 107 -5.31 10.16 14.35
C ARG A 107 -4.71 9.00 15.12
N LYS A 108 -5.53 7.99 15.48
CA LYS A 108 -5.04 6.79 16.15
C LYS A 108 -4.15 5.96 15.23
N ASP A 109 -4.52 5.84 13.95
CA ASP A 109 -3.71 5.13 12.96
C ASP A 109 -2.34 5.82 12.78
N GLU A 110 -2.31 7.16 12.72
CA GLU A 110 -1.06 7.94 12.67
C GLU A 110 -0.19 7.73 13.94
N GLU A 111 -0.81 7.69 15.13
CA GLU A 111 -0.09 7.42 16.38
C GLU A 111 0.50 5.99 16.41
N MET A 112 -0.22 5.01 15.85
CA MET A 112 0.24 3.63 15.74
C MET A 112 1.40 3.50 14.75
N GLU A 113 1.35 4.20 13.61
CA GLU A 113 2.44 4.22 12.63
C GLU A 113 3.73 4.81 13.23
N LYS A 114 3.63 5.91 13.98
CA LYS A 114 4.78 6.47 14.72
C LYS A 114 5.36 5.49 15.74
N LYS A 115 4.52 4.72 16.43
CA LYS A 115 4.98 3.67 17.36
C LYS A 115 5.67 2.53 16.62
N ASP A 116 5.17 2.13 15.45
CA ASP A 116 5.80 1.11 14.61
C ASP A 116 7.17 1.54 14.09
N GLU A 117 7.33 2.80 13.69
CA GLU A 117 8.64 3.35 13.31
C GLU A 117 9.64 3.31 14.46
N VAL A 118 9.22 3.63 15.69
CA VAL A 118 10.08 3.53 16.88
C VAL A 118 10.51 2.08 17.14
N VAL A 119 9.59 1.12 16.99
CA VAL A 119 9.92 -0.31 17.13
C VAL A 119 10.93 -0.73 16.05
N ALA A 120 10.74 -0.29 14.79
CA ALA A 120 11.66 -0.59 13.71
C ALA A 120 13.07 0.00 13.93
N LYS A 121 13.18 1.19 14.53
CA LYS A 121 14.46 1.78 14.94
C LYS A 121 15.14 0.96 16.04
N LYS A 122 14.40 0.57 17.08
CA LYS A 122 14.93 -0.28 18.16
C LYS A 122 15.39 -1.65 17.65
N ASP A 123 14.68 -2.25 16.71
CA ASP A 123 15.09 -3.53 16.10
C ASP A 123 16.42 -3.41 15.31
N ARG A 124 16.66 -2.27 14.65
CA ARG A 124 17.97 -2.01 14.00
C ARG A 124 19.09 -1.85 15.02
N GLU A 125 18.84 -1.14 16.11
CA GLU A 125 19.82 -0.97 17.20
C GLU A 125 20.20 -2.33 17.82
N ILE A 126 19.23 -3.23 17.98
CA ILE A 126 19.49 -4.61 18.45
C ILE A 126 20.43 -5.34 17.48
N LEU A 127 20.18 -5.28 16.17
CA LEU A 127 21.03 -5.94 15.17
C LEU A 127 22.46 -5.39 15.16
N GLU A 128 22.63 -4.07 15.33
CA GLU A 128 23.94 -3.44 15.42
C GLU A 128 24.70 -3.89 16.68
N LYS A 129 24.02 -3.92 17.84
CA LYS A 129 24.61 -4.41 19.09
C LYS A 129 24.94 -5.90 19.03
N GLU A 130 24.09 -6.73 18.41
CA GLU A 130 24.38 -8.16 18.17
C GLU A 130 25.63 -8.35 17.29
N ALA A 131 25.78 -7.54 16.24
CA ALA A 131 26.97 -7.56 15.38
C ALA A 131 28.25 -7.13 16.13
N GLN A 132 28.16 -6.10 16.99
CA GLN A 132 29.28 -5.68 17.83
C GLN A 132 29.71 -6.77 18.81
N ILE A 133 28.75 -7.45 19.46
CA ILE A 133 29.02 -8.59 20.35
C ILE A 133 29.69 -9.73 19.59
N ALA A 134 29.21 -10.06 18.39
CA ALA A 134 29.80 -11.12 17.58
C ALA A 134 31.26 -10.83 17.21
N ASN A 135 31.58 -9.57 16.84
CA ASN A 135 32.93 -9.15 16.52
C ASN A 135 33.86 -9.20 17.75
N LEU A 136 33.40 -8.72 18.91
CA LEU A 136 34.16 -8.82 20.16
C LEU A 136 34.45 -10.28 20.57
N LEU A 137 33.46 -11.17 20.42
CA LEU A 137 33.64 -12.59 20.72
C LEU A 137 34.62 -13.30 19.78
N ASP A 138 34.69 -12.88 18.51
CA ASP A 138 35.66 -13.37 17.52
C ASP A 138 37.07 -12.88 17.84
N GLN A 139 37.23 -11.59 18.19
CA GLN A 139 38.50 -11.00 18.64
C GLN A 139 39.06 -11.67 19.89
N LEU A 140 38.20 -12.11 20.80
CA LEU A 140 38.57 -12.82 22.03
C LEU A 140 38.84 -14.32 21.81
N GLY A 141 38.69 -14.83 20.59
CA GLY A 141 38.89 -16.26 20.29
C GLY A 141 37.86 -17.20 20.96
N LEU A 142 36.74 -16.64 21.44
CA LEU A 142 35.66 -17.38 22.10
C LEU A 142 34.56 -17.81 21.11
N ALA A 143 34.68 -17.43 19.83
CA ALA A 143 33.81 -17.92 18.77
C ALA A 143 33.96 -19.44 18.63
N SER A 144 32.96 -20.17 19.12
CA SER A 144 32.88 -21.62 19.00
C SER A 144 32.86 -22.01 17.52
N LYS A 145 34.01 -22.40 16.97
CA LYS A 145 34.07 -23.14 15.71
C LYS A 145 33.39 -24.48 15.96
N GLY A 146 32.11 -24.56 15.63
CA GLY A 146 31.34 -25.78 15.56
C GLY A 146 31.97 -26.72 14.53
N ASN A 147 32.96 -27.50 14.96
CA ASN A 147 33.56 -28.55 14.17
C ASN A 147 33.03 -29.88 14.71
N SER A 148 31.94 -30.39 14.12
CA SER A 148 31.43 -31.72 14.39
C SER A 148 31.23 -32.51 13.09
N LYS A 149 32.33 -33.08 12.59
CA LYS A 149 32.27 -34.38 11.93
C LYS A 149 33.24 -35.34 12.61
N GLY A 150 32.65 -36.15 13.49
CA GLY A 150 33.01 -37.53 13.77
C GLY A 150 34.45 -37.84 14.12
N ASN A 151 34.76 -37.91 15.41
CA ASN A 151 35.47 -39.10 15.89
C ASN A 151 35.15 -39.44 17.34
N LYS A 152 34.74 -40.70 17.56
CA LYS A 152 34.39 -41.27 18.85
C LYS A 152 35.67 -41.53 19.66
N LYS A 153 36.00 -40.66 20.62
CA LYS A 153 36.75 -41.06 21.82
C LYS A 153 36.25 -40.24 23.01
N LYS A 154 35.73 -40.93 24.03
CA LYS A 154 35.43 -40.35 25.35
C LYS A 154 36.74 -39.85 25.99
N PRO A 155 36.81 -38.60 26.47
CA PRO A 155 37.71 -38.24 27.54
C PRO A 155 36.93 -37.92 28.82
N ARG A 156 37.62 -38.16 29.93
CA ARG A 156 37.24 -37.88 31.31
C ARG A 156 36.68 -36.47 31.49
N ALA A 157 35.71 -36.38 32.41
CA ALA A 157 35.22 -35.13 32.97
C ALA A 157 36.39 -34.34 33.60
N ILE A 158 36.80 -33.28 32.93
CA ILE A 158 37.49 -32.15 33.54
C ILE A 158 36.47 -31.01 33.47
N SER A 159 35.98 -30.59 34.64
CA SER A 159 35.20 -29.37 34.81
C SER A 159 36.06 -28.19 34.34
N ARG A 160 35.94 -27.82 33.07
CA ARG A 160 36.40 -26.50 32.60
C ARG A 160 35.30 -25.52 32.98
N VAL A 161 35.53 -24.79 34.06
CA VAL A 161 34.85 -23.52 34.31
C VAL A 161 35.08 -22.67 33.07
N ALA A 162 34.01 -22.40 32.31
CA ALA A 162 34.09 -21.52 31.15
C ALA A 162 34.57 -20.15 31.65
N PRO A 163 35.59 -19.54 31.02
CA PRO A 163 36.02 -18.21 31.40
C PRO A 163 34.82 -17.27 31.27
N GLU A 164 34.52 -16.54 32.34
CA GLU A 164 33.44 -15.56 32.31
C GLU A 164 33.72 -14.55 31.19
N PRO A 165 32.69 -14.20 30.39
CA PRO A 165 32.85 -13.22 29.34
C PRO A 165 33.32 -11.90 29.96
N PRO A 166 34.25 -11.16 29.31
CA PRO A 166 34.80 -9.93 29.84
C PRO A 166 33.71 -8.90 30.13
N GLY A 167 33.94 -8.02 31.11
CA GLY A 167 32.95 -7.08 31.65
C GLY A 167 32.25 -6.21 30.60
N ASP A 168 32.95 -5.84 29.52
CA ASP A 168 32.37 -5.05 28.42
C ASP A 168 31.31 -5.84 27.62
N VAL A 169 31.49 -7.15 27.47
CA VAL A 169 30.51 -8.04 26.83
C VAL A 169 29.29 -8.24 27.75
N GLN A 170 29.50 -8.30 29.07
CA GLN A 170 28.40 -8.38 30.03
C GLN A 170 27.57 -7.10 30.06
N LYS A 171 28.23 -5.93 29.98
CA LYS A 171 27.56 -4.63 29.91
C LYS A 171 26.71 -4.49 28.64
N LEU A 172 27.29 -4.79 27.48
CA LEU A 172 26.57 -4.76 26.19
C LEU A 172 25.40 -5.75 26.11
N ARG A 173 25.54 -6.93 26.72
CA ARG A 173 24.42 -7.90 26.83
C ARG A 173 23.28 -7.36 27.69
N THR A 174 23.62 -6.71 28.80
CA THR A 174 22.62 -6.13 29.71
C THR A 174 21.85 -5.00 29.02
N GLU A 175 22.56 -4.10 28.34
CA GLU A 175 21.94 -3.02 27.55
C GLU A 175 21.08 -3.56 26.39
N MET A 176 21.52 -4.62 25.71
CA MET A 176 20.75 -5.27 24.65
C MET A 176 19.47 -5.92 25.18
N GLU A 177 19.54 -6.59 26.33
CA GLU A 177 18.35 -7.18 26.97
C GLU A 177 17.34 -6.13 27.43
N GLU A 178 17.82 -4.97 27.89
CA GLU A 178 16.95 -3.85 28.25
C GLU A 178 16.22 -3.29 27.02
N VAL A 179 16.93 -3.03 25.92
CA VAL A 179 16.31 -2.59 24.65
C VAL A 179 15.32 -3.64 24.12
N ARG A 180 15.64 -4.93 24.25
CA ARG A 180 14.75 -6.02 23.85
C ARG A 180 13.48 -6.07 24.70
N ARG A 181 13.61 -5.89 26.02
CA ARG A 181 12.48 -5.84 26.95
C ARG A 181 11.53 -4.70 26.61
N GLU A 182 12.08 -3.51 26.34
CA GLU A 182 11.29 -2.34 25.93
C GLU A 182 10.60 -2.53 24.58
N SER A 183 11.28 -3.13 23.59
CA SER A 183 10.69 -3.44 22.28
C SER A 183 9.55 -4.46 22.40
N GLU A 184 9.72 -5.50 23.23
CA GLU A 184 8.67 -6.49 23.49
C GLU A 184 7.47 -5.90 24.24
N GLU A 185 7.69 -5.00 25.20
CA GLU A 185 6.61 -4.31 25.90
C GLU A 185 5.83 -3.39 24.96
N LEU A 186 6.51 -2.64 24.09
CA LEU A 186 5.87 -1.83 23.04
C LEU A 186 5.03 -2.69 22.11
N ARG A 187 5.55 -3.83 21.65
CA ARG A 187 4.81 -4.79 20.82
C ARG A 187 3.60 -5.38 21.54
N ARG A 188 3.68 -5.63 22.85
CA ARG A 188 2.53 -6.07 23.66
C ARG A 188 1.46 -4.99 23.74
N LYS A 189 1.85 -3.73 23.99
CA LYS A 189 0.92 -2.59 24.01
C LYS A 189 0.25 -2.38 22.65
N LEU A 190 0.99 -2.53 21.55
CA LEU A 190 0.48 -2.43 20.19
C LEU A 190 -0.59 -3.51 19.90
N ARG A 191 -0.29 -4.78 20.19
CA ARG A 191 -1.24 -5.90 20.01
C ARG A 191 -2.49 -5.75 20.89
N ALA A 192 -2.34 -5.21 22.10
CA ALA A 192 -3.47 -4.94 23.00
C ALA A 192 -4.34 -3.78 22.50
N ALA A 193 -3.76 -2.79 21.82
CA ALA A 193 -4.51 -1.70 21.20
C ALA A 193 -5.29 -2.19 19.96
N ASP A 194 -4.66 -2.99 19.10
CA ASP A 194 -5.29 -3.57 17.91
C ASP A 194 -6.50 -4.46 18.25
N SER A 195 -6.39 -5.27 19.29
CA SER A 195 -7.48 -6.16 19.73
C SER A 195 -8.68 -5.40 20.31
N ARG A 196 -8.45 -4.28 21.01
CA ARG A 196 -9.55 -3.39 21.46
C ARG A 196 -10.19 -2.62 20.31
N ALA A 197 -9.41 -2.15 19.33
CA ALA A 197 -9.93 -1.45 18.16
C ALA A 197 -10.84 -2.34 17.30
N LEU A 198 -10.51 -3.63 17.22
CA LEU A 198 -11.36 -4.67 16.61
C LEU A 198 -12.69 -4.83 17.34
N ALA A 199 -12.67 -4.98 18.66
CA ALA A 199 -13.88 -5.20 19.46
C ALA A 199 -14.88 -4.04 19.35
N THR A 200 -14.40 -2.79 19.41
CA THR A 200 -15.24 -1.58 19.26
C THR A 200 -15.75 -1.40 17.83
N SER A 201 -15.04 -1.90 16.81
CA SER A 201 -15.53 -1.86 15.42
C SER A 201 -16.68 -2.84 15.18
N MET A 202 -16.70 -3.99 15.86
CA MET A 202 -17.73 -5.02 15.67
C MET A 202 -19.07 -4.69 16.33
N SER A 203 -19.08 -3.96 17.45
CA SER A 203 -20.33 -3.59 18.14
C SER A 203 -21.17 -2.55 17.36
N ASN A 204 -20.52 -1.67 16.60
CA ASN A 204 -21.17 -0.55 15.91
C ASN A 204 -21.85 -0.91 14.58
N LEU A 205 -21.72 -2.15 14.08
CA LEU A 205 -22.23 -2.58 12.77
C LEU A 205 -23.52 -3.43 12.83
N SER A 206 -24.00 -3.79 14.03
CA SER A 206 -25.15 -4.69 14.22
C SER A 206 -26.53 -4.00 14.16
N SER A 207 -26.59 -2.67 14.05
CA SER A 207 -27.83 -1.90 14.12
C SER A 207 -28.15 -1.15 12.82
N SER A 208 -28.71 -1.84 11.82
CA SER A 208 -29.50 -1.21 10.73
C SER A 208 -30.32 -2.23 9.91
N PRO A 209 -31.65 -2.04 9.71
CA PRO A 209 -32.51 -2.93 8.94
C PRO A 209 -32.52 -2.63 7.42
N MET A 210 -32.75 -3.67 6.61
CA MET A 210 -32.73 -3.68 5.14
C MET A 210 -34.13 -3.60 4.51
N ALA A 211 -34.22 -3.05 3.29
CA ALA A 211 -35.35 -3.21 2.38
C ALA A 211 -34.84 -3.58 0.98
N SER A 212 -35.52 -4.52 0.33
CA SER A 212 -35.16 -5.23 -0.90
C SER A 212 -36.19 -5.00 -2.00
N GLY A 213 -35.77 -4.78 -3.24
CA GLY A 213 -36.63 -4.79 -4.43
C GLY A 213 -35.79 -5.08 -5.67
N SER A 214 -36.25 -6.02 -6.49
CA SER A 214 -35.60 -6.56 -7.69
C SER A 214 -36.34 -6.12 -8.95
N PHE A 215 -35.66 -5.66 -10.00
CA PHE A 215 -36.24 -5.70 -11.35
C PHE A 215 -35.18 -5.71 -12.46
N SER A 216 -35.58 -6.22 -13.62
CA SER A 216 -34.76 -6.71 -14.73
C SER A 216 -35.07 -5.97 -16.03
N GLY A 217 -34.05 -5.73 -16.88
CA GLY A 217 -34.22 -5.36 -18.30
C GLY A 217 -33.05 -4.50 -18.79
N SER A 218 -32.08 -5.07 -19.51
CA SER A 218 -31.99 -5.21 -20.97
C SER A 218 -31.33 -4.01 -21.67
N PHE A 219 -30.20 -4.33 -22.30
CA PHE A 219 -29.08 -3.49 -22.69
C PHE A 219 -29.21 -2.95 -24.12
N SER A 220 -28.96 -1.65 -24.33
CA SER A 220 -28.69 -1.09 -25.66
C SER A 220 -27.52 -0.12 -25.65
N GLN A 221 -26.40 -0.64 -26.14
CA GLN A 221 -25.30 -0.06 -26.91
C GLN A 221 -25.44 1.42 -27.34
N GLU A 222 -24.97 2.37 -26.53
CA GLU A 222 -24.60 3.72 -27.00
C GLU A 222 -23.75 4.50 -25.97
N GLU A 223 -22.51 4.02 -25.76
CA GLU A 223 -21.41 4.86 -25.25
C GLU A 223 -20.74 5.57 -26.43
N ARG A 224 -20.48 6.89 -26.31
CA ARG A 224 -19.23 7.58 -26.67
C ARG A 224 -19.36 9.09 -26.49
N GLY A 225 -18.74 9.63 -25.44
CA GLY A 225 -18.46 11.06 -25.36
C GLY A 225 -17.88 11.48 -24.02
N LEU A 226 -16.66 12.04 -24.04
CA LEU A 226 -15.92 12.68 -22.95
C LEU A 226 -15.04 11.78 -22.04
N LEU A 227 -13.95 11.27 -22.61
CA LEU A 227 -12.67 11.20 -21.90
C LEU A 227 -11.65 11.94 -22.76
N ALA A 228 -11.01 12.97 -22.19
CA ALA A 228 -9.88 13.63 -22.83
C ALA A 228 -8.85 12.56 -23.20
N ALA A 229 -8.53 12.46 -24.50
CA ALA A 229 -7.58 11.49 -25.01
C ALA A 229 -6.21 11.75 -24.35
N THR A 230 -5.83 10.92 -23.39
CA THR A 230 -4.53 10.98 -22.75
C THR A 230 -3.49 10.72 -23.83
N ALA A 231 -2.66 11.73 -24.14
CA ALA A 231 -1.71 11.62 -25.21
C ALA A 231 -0.69 10.53 -24.89
N VAL A 232 -0.48 9.61 -25.83
CA VAL A 232 0.55 8.57 -25.71
C VAL A 232 1.91 9.21 -25.95
N PHE A 233 2.80 9.14 -24.96
CA PHE A 233 4.14 9.70 -25.03
C PHE A 233 5.10 8.75 -25.76
N LYS A 234 5.09 7.45 -25.40
CA LYS A 234 5.80 6.39 -26.12
C LYS A 234 5.07 5.05 -25.98
N LYS A 235 5.07 4.24 -27.03
CA LYS A 235 4.51 2.89 -27.04
C LYS A 235 5.44 1.94 -27.80
N GLY A 236 5.56 0.70 -27.33
CA GLY A 236 6.42 -0.31 -27.95
C GLY A 236 6.34 -1.65 -27.24
N GLU A 237 7.19 -2.60 -27.62
CA GLU A 237 7.25 -3.91 -26.98
C GLU A 237 8.55 -4.08 -26.22
N LEU A 238 8.49 -4.48 -24.95
CA LEU A 238 9.68 -4.79 -24.15
C LEU A 238 9.54 -6.16 -23.51
N LEU A 239 10.68 -6.82 -23.29
CA LEU A 239 10.76 -8.00 -22.44
C LEU A 239 10.80 -7.54 -20.98
N LYS A 240 9.80 -7.92 -20.19
CA LYS A 240 9.73 -7.64 -18.75
C LYS A 240 10.13 -8.89 -17.96
N LYS A 241 11.05 -8.76 -17.00
CA LYS A 241 11.42 -9.87 -16.12
C LYS A 241 10.33 -10.11 -15.06
N SER A 242 9.82 -11.34 -14.98
CA SER A 242 8.86 -11.73 -13.95
C SER A 242 9.50 -11.73 -12.57
N LYS A 243 8.88 -11.07 -11.59
CA LYS A 243 9.34 -11.06 -10.19
C LYS A 243 9.37 -12.46 -9.57
N TYR A 244 8.35 -13.28 -9.84
CA TYR A 244 8.17 -14.57 -9.18
C TYR A 244 8.89 -15.72 -9.89
N ARG A 245 8.94 -15.69 -11.23
CA ARG A 245 9.51 -16.80 -12.02
C ARG A 245 10.87 -16.49 -12.62
N GLY A 246 11.35 -15.23 -12.53
CA GLY A 246 12.62 -14.79 -13.11
C GLY A 246 12.68 -14.83 -14.65
N LYS A 247 11.62 -15.28 -15.32
CA LYS A 247 11.55 -15.40 -16.78
C LYS A 247 11.24 -14.06 -17.44
N TRP A 248 11.89 -13.79 -18.57
CA TRP A 248 11.55 -12.69 -19.46
C TRP A 248 10.26 -13.00 -20.22
N GLN A 249 9.39 -12.01 -20.35
CA GLN A 249 8.16 -12.14 -21.11
C GLN A 249 7.91 -10.87 -21.91
N LEU A 250 7.53 -11.03 -23.18
CA LEU A 250 7.16 -9.92 -24.03
C LEU A 250 5.90 -9.24 -23.48
N ARG A 251 5.92 -7.91 -23.50
CA ARG A 251 4.85 -7.03 -23.03
C ARG A 251 4.75 -5.83 -23.96
N SER A 252 3.52 -5.46 -24.28
CA SER A 252 3.25 -4.16 -24.90
C SER A 252 3.27 -3.11 -23.80
N ILE A 253 4.15 -2.13 -23.93
CA ILE A 253 4.39 -1.06 -22.97
C ILE A 253 3.85 0.24 -23.54
N THR A 254 3.17 1.02 -22.70
CA THR A 254 2.69 2.36 -23.03
C THR A 254 3.05 3.32 -21.90
N LEU A 255 3.78 4.39 -22.24
CA LEU A 255 4.00 5.56 -21.41
C LEU A 255 3.10 6.68 -21.95
N THR A 256 2.19 7.18 -21.11
CA THR A 256 1.30 8.31 -21.43
C THR A 256 1.83 9.61 -20.83
N SER A 257 1.32 10.74 -21.34
CA SER A 257 1.74 12.09 -20.93
C SER A 257 1.43 12.45 -19.47
N ASP A 258 0.58 11.66 -18.80
CA ASP A 258 0.28 11.77 -17.36
C ASP A 258 1.26 10.97 -16.48
N GLY A 259 2.31 10.38 -17.07
CA GLY A 259 3.32 9.60 -16.37
C GLY A 259 2.94 8.15 -16.08
N LYS A 260 1.78 7.69 -16.56
CA LYS A 260 1.40 6.29 -16.40
C LYS A 260 2.22 5.40 -17.33
N PHE A 261 3.10 4.61 -16.74
CA PHE A 261 3.89 3.57 -17.42
C PHE A 261 3.21 2.22 -17.24
N SER A 262 2.50 1.78 -18.27
CA SER A 262 1.64 0.58 -18.26
C SER A 262 2.18 -0.54 -19.14
N TRP A 263 1.84 -1.78 -18.79
CA TRP A 263 2.18 -2.96 -19.58
C TRP A 263 1.00 -3.92 -19.68
N ILE A 264 0.88 -4.59 -20.82
CA ILE A 264 -0.13 -5.63 -21.07
C ILE A 264 0.56 -6.80 -21.78
N GLY A 265 0.13 -8.03 -21.49
CA GLY A 265 0.56 -9.24 -22.21
C GLY A 265 1.07 -10.37 -21.31
N GLY A 266 1.75 -11.35 -21.93
CA GLY A 266 2.18 -12.60 -21.28
C GLY A 266 1.09 -13.66 -21.23
N GLY A 267 1.51 -14.92 -21.06
CA GLY A 267 0.65 -16.11 -21.18
C GLY A 267 -0.59 -16.17 -20.26
N SER A 268 -0.77 -15.23 -19.34
CA SER A 268 -1.93 -15.10 -18.45
C SER A 268 -2.57 -13.70 -18.47
N ARG A 269 -2.33 -12.89 -19.53
CA ARG A 269 -2.87 -11.52 -19.68
C ARG A 269 -2.58 -10.61 -18.48
N HIS A 270 -1.40 -10.73 -17.88
CA HIS A 270 -1.02 -9.85 -16.77
C HIS A 270 -0.79 -8.43 -17.26
N SER A 271 -1.71 -7.55 -16.90
CA SER A 271 -1.54 -6.11 -17.00
C SER A 271 -1.00 -5.53 -15.68
N GLY A 272 -0.45 -4.33 -15.77
CA GLY A 272 -0.04 -3.55 -14.61
C GLY A 272 0.41 -2.17 -15.05
N HIS A 273 0.59 -1.26 -14.09
CA HIS A 273 1.12 0.06 -14.35
C HIS A 273 1.88 0.57 -13.12
N VAL A 274 2.73 1.56 -13.35
CA VAL A 274 3.28 2.46 -12.33
C VAL A 274 3.12 3.89 -12.79
N TYR A 275 3.15 4.83 -11.87
CA TYR A 275 3.31 6.24 -12.19
C TYR A 275 4.78 6.62 -12.04
N LEU A 276 5.30 7.32 -13.04
CA LEU A 276 6.62 7.91 -12.98
C LEU A 276 6.52 9.25 -12.24
N THR A 277 7.45 9.46 -11.31
CA THR A 277 7.63 10.71 -10.57
C THR A 277 8.99 11.31 -10.93
N VAL A 278 9.26 12.54 -10.49
CA VAL A 278 10.58 13.19 -10.64
C VAL A 278 11.74 12.38 -10.04
N ASN A 279 11.44 11.47 -9.10
CA ASN A 279 12.42 10.58 -8.46
C ASN A 279 12.60 9.25 -9.21
N SER A 280 11.83 9.01 -10.27
CA SER A 280 11.91 7.77 -11.04
C SER A 280 13.11 7.81 -11.98
N LEU A 281 13.87 6.72 -12.03
CA LEU A 281 15.12 6.62 -12.77
C LEU A 281 15.13 5.39 -13.67
N ALA A 282 15.58 5.57 -14.91
CA ALA A 282 15.99 4.46 -15.78
C ALA A 282 17.51 4.29 -15.72
N SER A 283 17.98 3.13 -15.28
CA SER A 283 19.39 2.77 -15.16
C SER A 283 19.73 1.69 -16.17
N ILE A 284 20.65 1.99 -17.09
CA ILE A 284 21.13 1.03 -18.09
C ILE A 284 21.95 -0.06 -17.40
N GLU A 285 21.70 -1.32 -17.77
CA GLU A 285 22.49 -2.46 -17.32
C GLU A 285 23.40 -2.99 -18.43
N GLU A 286 24.44 -3.72 -18.05
CA GLU A 286 25.31 -4.42 -19.00
C GLU A 286 24.51 -5.45 -19.82
N PRO A 287 24.79 -5.56 -21.13
CA PRO A 287 24.11 -6.52 -22.01
C PRO A 287 24.31 -7.96 -21.52
N LYS A 288 23.25 -8.76 -21.61
CA LYS A 288 23.24 -10.18 -21.20
C LYS A 288 22.82 -11.04 -22.38
N GLY A 289 23.79 -11.49 -23.15
CA GLY A 289 23.55 -12.17 -24.43
C GLY A 289 23.00 -11.18 -25.46
N GLU A 290 21.92 -11.56 -26.15
CA GLU A 290 21.27 -10.72 -27.17
C GLU A 290 20.28 -9.69 -26.58
N LEU A 291 20.19 -9.61 -25.25
CA LEU A 291 19.28 -8.70 -24.57
C LEU A 291 20.00 -7.44 -24.11
N TRP A 292 19.34 -6.30 -24.27
CA TRP A 292 19.80 -4.98 -23.85
C TRP A 292 18.95 -4.50 -22.64
N PRO A 293 19.31 -4.92 -21.41
CA PRO A 293 18.51 -4.66 -20.23
C PRO A 293 18.65 -3.22 -19.71
N PHE A 294 17.58 -2.76 -19.07
CA PHE A 294 17.59 -1.59 -18.20
C PHE A 294 16.67 -1.83 -17.00
N THR A 295 17.01 -1.18 -15.89
CA THR A 295 16.21 -1.16 -14.68
C THR A 295 15.41 0.13 -14.63
N LEU A 296 14.11 0.02 -14.40
CA LEU A 296 13.24 1.12 -13.98
C LEU A 296 13.10 1.11 -12.45
N ILE A 297 13.56 2.16 -11.80
CA ILE A 297 13.43 2.40 -10.36
C ILE A 297 12.33 3.43 -10.15
N THR A 298 11.29 3.06 -9.43
CA THR A 298 10.21 3.95 -8.97
C THR A 298 10.18 3.93 -7.44
N GLU A 299 9.48 4.87 -6.82
CA GLU A 299 9.30 4.91 -5.36
C GLU A 299 8.68 3.62 -4.81
N GLU A 300 7.78 2.99 -5.57
CA GLU A 300 7.09 1.77 -5.15
C GLU A 300 7.92 0.50 -5.38
N ARG A 301 8.68 0.45 -6.48
CA ARG A 301 9.34 -0.79 -6.92
C ARG A 301 10.45 -0.60 -7.95
N LYS A 302 11.34 -1.59 -7.96
CA LYS A 302 12.33 -1.86 -9.01
C LYS A 302 11.78 -2.87 -10.02
N MET A 303 11.93 -2.59 -11.32
CA MET A 303 11.50 -3.47 -12.41
C MET A 303 12.59 -3.59 -13.46
N LEU A 304 12.81 -4.80 -13.98
CA LEU A 304 13.77 -5.03 -15.06
C LEU A 304 13.04 -5.21 -16.40
N TYR A 305 13.52 -4.47 -17.39
CA TYR A 305 13.11 -4.53 -18.79
C TYR A 305 14.32 -4.84 -19.67
N ALA A 306 14.06 -5.32 -20.89
CA ALA A 306 15.06 -5.47 -21.93
C ALA A 306 14.42 -5.26 -23.30
N SER A 307 15.15 -4.61 -24.20
CA SER A 307 14.81 -4.47 -25.61
C SER A 307 15.57 -5.49 -26.46
N LYS A 308 15.23 -5.56 -27.75
CA LYS A 308 15.94 -6.41 -28.72
C LYS A 308 17.20 -5.73 -29.25
N THR A 309 17.20 -4.41 -29.33
CA THR A 309 18.33 -3.61 -29.82
C THR A 309 18.76 -2.56 -28.80
N MET A 310 20.01 -2.10 -28.92
CA MET A 310 20.56 -1.06 -28.06
C MET A 310 19.83 0.27 -28.25
N GLU A 311 19.50 0.61 -29.49
CA GLU A 311 18.81 1.86 -29.85
C GLU A 311 17.43 1.91 -29.19
N GLU A 312 16.67 0.81 -29.24
CA GLU A 312 15.36 0.74 -28.60
C GLU A 312 15.47 0.92 -27.07
N ARG A 313 16.50 0.34 -26.43
CA ARG A 313 16.74 0.55 -24.98
C ARG A 313 16.95 2.02 -24.68
N ASP A 314 17.84 2.66 -25.45
CA ASP A 314 18.28 4.01 -25.20
C ASP A 314 17.13 5.00 -25.44
N GLU A 315 16.31 4.79 -26.46
CA GLU A 315 15.09 5.57 -26.68
C GLU A 315 14.08 5.44 -25.53
N TRP A 316 13.94 4.27 -24.91
CA TRP A 316 13.07 4.10 -23.75
C TRP A 316 13.63 4.80 -22.52
N CYS A 317 14.93 4.68 -22.26
CA CYS A 317 15.61 5.37 -21.16
C CYS A 317 15.53 6.90 -21.33
N GLU A 318 15.71 7.41 -22.54
CA GLU A 318 15.59 8.83 -22.86
C GLU A 318 14.13 9.30 -22.68
N ALA A 319 13.15 8.55 -23.18
CA ALA A 319 11.73 8.89 -23.00
C ALA A 319 11.33 8.98 -21.52
N ILE A 320 11.81 8.04 -20.69
CA ILE A 320 11.59 8.04 -19.24
C ILE A 320 12.28 9.25 -18.59
N THR A 321 13.55 9.50 -18.91
CA THR A 321 14.33 10.62 -18.36
C THR A 321 13.72 11.97 -18.72
N LYS A 322 13.32 12.13 -19.99
CA LYS A 322 12.65 13.33 -20.49
C LYS A 322 11.34 13.58 -19.77
N PHE A 323 10.56 12.53 -19.51
CA PHE A 323 9.34 12.64 -18.72
C PHE A 323 9.62 13.04 -17.27
N CYS A 324 10.61 12.45 -16.60
CA CYS A 324 10.91 12.78 -15.20
C CYS A 324 11.53 14.17 -15.01
N SER A 325 12.04 14.78 -16.09
CA SER A 325 12.67 16.11 -16.06
C SER A 325 11.72 17.25 -16.43
N SER A 326 10.52 16.94 -16.96
CA SER A 326 9.48 17.92 -17.33
C SER A 326 8.56 18.24 -16.15
#